data_AF-A0A1W9GMS1-F1
#
_entry.id   AF-A0A1W9GMS1-F1
#
_cell.length_a   1.000
_cell.length_b   1.000
_cell.length_c   1.000
_cell.angle_alpha   90.00
_cell.angle_beta   90.00
_cell.angle_gamma   90.00
#
_symmetry.space_group_name_H-M   'P 1'
#
loop_
_entity.id
_entity.type
_entity.pdbx_description
1 polymer ?
#
loop_
_entity_poly.entity_id
_entity_poly.type
_entity_poly.pdbx_seq_one_letter_code
_entity_poly.pdbx_strand_id
1 'polypeptide(L)'
;MFRRVTVHVIVAVVLVAMGHAVSADPTGDVPAGPSLHAQLKQMLAQKAEHASDPDFLVRLADVYLDLGDSLVGDQSKRRAAYEDGAKAAREAIEVQERNAEAHYLYAANLGSSAQLTGLMASALTVQELKRHVDRALALHPNHAAALHMKGMILEELPWVLGGDAEGALTHLRRAVAANPSYVHARLDLAKAYMKRKDSAAARKELDAILSRPLSATASAGNRRYWEEAQRLRNALTGS
;
A
#
# COMPACT_ATOMS: atom_id res chain seq x y z
N MET A 1 37.00 10.05 -28.22
CA MET A 1 36.67 11.14 -27.26
C MET A 1 35.34 10.80 -26.60
N PHE A 2 35.36 10.04 -25.50
CA PHE A 2 34.16 9.55 -24.82
C PHE A 2 33.68 10.60 -23.81
N ARG A 3 32.48 11.16 -24.01
CA ARG A 3 31.82 12.03 -23.02
C ARG A 3 31.02 11.16 -22.06
N ARG A 4 31.38 11.20 -20.78
CA ARG A 4 30.64 10.56 -19.68
C ARG A 4 29.32 11.30 -19.44
N VAL A 5 28.27 10.50 -19.24
CA VAL A 5 26.93 10.88 -18.80
C VAL A 5 26.95 11.14 -17.29
N THR A 6 26.28 12.20 -16.84
CA THR A 6 25.90 12.35 -15.42
C THR A 6 24.44 12.77 -15.34
N VAL A 7 23.55 11.80 -15.14
CA VAL A 7 22.13 12.03 -14.80
C VAL A 7 22.06 12.28 -13.29
N HIS A 8 21.63 13.47 -12.88
CA HIS A 8 21.39 13.80 -11.48
C HIS A 8 19.95 13.40 -11.11
N VAL A 9 19.79 12.31 -10.37
CA VAL A 9 18.53 11.98 -9.68
C VAL A 9 18.59 12.65 -8.31
N ILE A 10 17.79 13.68 -8.09
CA ILE A 10 17.68 14.37 -6.79
C ILE A 10 16.71 13.57 -5.93
N VAL A 11 17.27 12.86 -4.93
CA VAL A 11 16.52 12.29 -3.81
C VAL A 11 16.47 13.36 -2.72
N ALA A 12 15.29 13.92 -2.47
CA ALA A 12 15.08 14.85 -1.35
C ALA A 12 14.69 14.05 -0.09
N VAL A 13 15.69 13.77 0.75
CA VAL A 13 15.50 13.44 2.17
C VAL A 13 15.50 14.76 2.93
N VAL A 14 14.42 15.08 3.63
CA VAL A 14 14.43 16.15 4.64
C VAL A 14 13.98 15.56 5.98
N LEU A 15 14.98 15.36 6.84
CA LEU A 15 14.86 15.24 8.28
C LEU A 15 14.58 16.62 8.87
N VAL A 16 13.52 16.78 9.65
CA VAL A 16 13.46 17.80 10.69
C VAL A 16 12.96 17.15 11.97
N ALA A 17 13.79 17.24 13.00
CA ALA A 17 13.49 16.82 14.35
C ALA A 17 13.16 18.03 15.25
N MET A 18 12.25 17.76 16.19
CA MET A 18 11.97 18.43 17.47
C MET A 18 11.15 19.73 17.50
N GLY A 19 10.06 19.68 18.28
CA GLY A 19 9.45 20.86 18.90
C GLY A 19 8.06 20.66 19.50
N HIS A 20 8.01 20.31 20.79
CA HIS A 20 6.94 20.53 21.78
C HIS A 20 5.72 19.58 21.82
N ALA A 21 5.65 18.86 22.94
CA ALA A 21 4.49 18.15 23.45
C ALA A 21 3.31 19.12 23.64
N VAL A 22 2.15 18.72 23.10
CA VAL A 22 0.85 19.21 23.56
C VAL A 22 0.09 17.97 24.03
N SER A 23 -0.07 17.88 25.34
CA SER A 23 -1.03 16.99 25.99
C SER A 23 -2.44 17.41 25.56
N ALA A 24 -3.15 16.52 24.89
CA ALA A 24 -4.59 16.60 24.74
C ALA A 24 -5.16 15.23 25.07
N ASP A 25 -5.71 15.13 26.27
CA ASP A 25 -6.58 14.05 26.69
C ASP A 25 -8.03 14.50 26.40
N PRO A 26 -8.80 13.73 25.62
CA PRO A 26 -10.23 13.66 25.87
C PRO A 26 -10.66 12.19 25.95
N THR A 27 -10.96 11.81 27.19
CA THR A 27 -11.84 10.72 27.62
C THR A 27 -12.76 10.15 26.54
N GLY A 28 -12.51 8.88 26.26
CA GLY A 28 -13.30 7.97 25.48
C GLY A 28 -12.53 6.66 25.48
N ASP A 29 -12.55 5.94 26.62
CA ASP A 29 -11.98 4.60 26.78
C ASP A 29 -12.69 3.61 25.83
N VAL A 30 -12.40 3.74 24.55
CA VAL A 30 -12.50 2.64 23.60
C VAL A 30 -11.23 1.84 23.87
N PRO A 31 -11.31 0.62 24.42
CA PRO A 31 -10.11 -0.17 24.66
C PRO A 31 -9.35 -0.26 23.34
N ALA A 32 -8.14 0.32 23.30
CA ALA A 32 -7.25 0.14 22.18
C ALA A 32 -7.08 -1.37 22.04
N GLY A 33 -7.47 -1.93 20.88
CA GLY A 33 -7.23 -3.33 20.59
C GLY A 33 -5.75 -3.69 20.82
N PRO A 34 -5.42 -4.99 20.96
CA PRO A 34 -4.04 -5.39 21.15
C PRO A 34 -3.14 -4.74 20.09
N SER A 35 -1.96 -4.27 20.49
CA SER A 35 -1.00 -3.71 19.54
C SER A 35 -0.66 -4.73 18.46
N LEU A 36 -0.28 -4.29 17.25
CA LEU A 36 0.07 -5.20 16.14
C LEU A 36 1.10 -6.27 16.56
N HIS A 37 2.07 -5.89 17.42
CA HIS A 37 3.06 -6.82 17.97
C HIS A 37 2.42 -7.87 18.90
N ALA A 38 1.49 -7.46 19.77
CA ALA A 38 0.79 -8.38 20.67
C ALA A 38 -0.13 -9.33 19.90
N GLN A 39 -0.86 -8.80 18.91
CA GLN A 39 -1.70 -9.58 18.00
C GLN A 39 -0.87 -10.60 17.22
N LEU A 40 0.24 -10.17 16.61
CA LEU A 40 1.14 -11.07 15.89
C LEU A 40 1.68 -12.17 16.80
N LYS A 41 2.12 -11.83 18.01
CA LYS A 41 2.62 -12.82 18.98
C LYS A 41 1.56 -13.87 19.33
N GLN A 42 0.32 -13.44 19.54
CA GLN A 42 -0.80 -14.35 19.82
C GLN A 42 -1.07 -15.28 18.64
N MET A 43 -1.12 -14.74 17.42
CA MET A 43 -1.31 -15.56 16.22
C MET A 43 -0.17 -16.55 16.03
N LEU A 44 1.08 -16.13 16.17
CA LEU A 44 2.23 -17.04 16.02
C LEU A 44 2.21 -18.21 17.03
N ALA A 45 1.69 -18.00 18.24
CA ALA A 45 1.52 -19.07 19.21
C ALA A 45 0.50 -20.14 18.77
N GLN A 46 -0.47 -19.76 17.94
CA GLN A 46 -1.54 -20.61 17.44
C GLN A 46 -1.27 -21.17 16.03
N LYS A 47 -0.21 -20.69 15.36
CA LYS A 47 0.03 -21.00 13.94
C LYS A 47 0.11 -22.50 13.65
N ALA A 48 0.70 -23.30 14.54
CA ALA A 48 0.82 -24.74 14.34
C ALA A 48 -0.55 -25.45 14.31
N GLU A 49 -1.48 -25.03 15.17
CA GLU A 49 -2.84 -25.57 15.23
C GLU A 49 -3.69 -25.14 14.02
N HIS A 50 -3.39 -23.97 13.46
CA HIS A 50 -4.09 -23.37 12.32
C HIS A 50 -3.30 -23.46 10.99
N ALA A 51 -2.32 -24.35 10.89
CA ALA A 51 -1.42 -24.41 9.73
C ALA A 51 -2.13 -24.77 8.41
N SER A 52 -3.33 -25.34 8.46
CA SER A 52 -4.17 -25.66 7.30
C SER A 52 -5.43 -24.80 7.21
N ASP A 53 -5.52 -23.72 7.98
CA ASP A 53 -6.61 -22.75 7.94
C ASP A 53 -6.21 -21.55 7.05
N PRO A 54 -6.74 -21.43 5.83
CA PRO A 54 -6.35 -20.37 4.91
C PRO A 54 -6.75 -18.99 5.41
N ASP A 55 -7.86 -18.86 6.14
CA ASP A 55 -8.31 -17.56 6.67
C ASP A 55 -7.40 -17.08 7.79
N PHE A 56 -6.91 -18.00 8.63
CA PHE A 56 -5.89 -17.69 9.63
C PHE A 56 -4.59 -17.19 8.98
N LEU A 57 -4.10 -17.89 7.96
CA LEU A 57 -2.87 -17.54 7.25
C LEU A 57 -2.99 -16.21 6.48
N VAL A 58 -4.15 -15.93 5.88
CA VAL A 58 -4.48 -14.63 5.27
C VAL A 58 -4.42 -13.51 6.31
N ARG A 59 -5.09 -13.67 7.46
CA ARG A 59 -5.02 -12.66 8.54
C ARG A 59 -3.60 -12.47 9.05
N LEU A 60 -2.81 -13.54 9.13
CA LEU A 60 -1.42 -13.46 9.55
C LEU A 60 -0.59 -12.62 8.57
N ALA A 61 -0.77 -12.83 7.26
CA ALA A 61 -0.10 -12.07 6.22
C ALA A 61 -0.49 -10.58 6.22
N ASP A 62 -1.74 -10.28 6.52
CA ASP A 62 -2.26 -8.90 6.64
C ASP A 62 -1.65 -8.17 7.86
N VAL A 63 -1.62 -8.82 9.03
CA VAL A 63 -0.97 -8.27 10.23
C VAL A 63 0.53 -7.99 10.01
N TYR A 64 1.22 -8.86 9.26
CA TYR A 64 2.61 -8.63 8.87
C TYR A 64 2.78 -7.41 7.95
N LEU A 65 1.87 -7.23 6.98
CA LEU A 65 1.87 -6.08 6.09
C LEU A 65 1.70 -4.78 6.88
N ASP A 66 0.69 -4.73 7.76
CA ASP A 66 0.43 -3.61 8.67
C ASP A 66 1.61 -3.32 9.60
N LEU A 67 2.24 -4.37 10.14
CA LEU A 67 3.42 -4.24 10.98
C LEU A 67 4.58 -3.60 10.21
N GLY A 68 4.86 -4.06 8.98
CA GLY A 68 5.90 -3.49 8.13
C GLY A 68 5.65 -2.02 7.78
N ASP A 69 4.39 -1.62 7.63
CA ASP A 69 4.00 -0.23 7.39
C ASP A 69 4.15 0.65 8.64
N SER A 70 3.94 0.08 9.83
CA SER A 70 4.04 0.78 11.12
C SER A 70 5.48 1.01 11.60
N LEU A 71 6.42 0.16 11.22
CA LEU A 71 7.81 0.14 11.71
C LEU A 71 8.71 1.23 11.08
N VAL A 72 8.23 2.49 11.05
CA VAL A 72 8.93 3.63 10.45
C VAL A 72 10.34 3.80 11.05
N GLY A 73 11.36 3.86 10.19
CA GLY A 73 12.74 4.11 10.57
C GLY A 73 13.62 2.86 10.76
N ASP A 74 13.04 1.67 10.84
CA ASP A 74 13.80 0.41 10.96
C ASP A 74 13.64 -0.45 9.69
N GLN A 75 14.43 -0.15 8.65
CA GLN A 75 14.32 -0.83 7.36
C GLN A 75 14.49 -2.35 7.45
N SER A 76 15.33 -2.82 8.37
CA SER A 76 15.59 -4.25 8.57
C SER A 76 14.34 -4.96 9.08
N LYS A 77 13.72 -4.45 10.16
CA LYS A 77 12.50 -5.06 10.71
C LYS A 77 11.31 -4.93 9.76
N ARG A 78 11.18 -3.81 9.04
CA ARG A 78 10.15 -3.63 8.01
C ARG A 78 10.26 -4.70 6.94
N ARG A 79 11.48 -4.91 6.42
CA ARG A 79 11.75 -5.94 5.41
C ARG A 79 11.39 -7.32 5.94
N ALA A 80 11.85 -7.67 7.14
CA ALA A 80 11.56 -8.97 7.74
C ALA A 80 10.05 -9.21 7.88
N ALA A 81 9.29 -8.20 8.34
CA ALA A 81 7.84 -8.28 8.45
C ALA A 81 7.17 -8.56 7.09
N TYR A 82 7.56 -7.83 6.04
CA TYR A 82 7.03 -8.07 4.69
C TYR A 82 7.43 -9.46 4.14
N GLU A 83 8.66 -9.92 4.37
CA GLU A 83 9.09 -11.25 3.94
C GLU A 83 8.30 -12.36 4.64
N ASP A 84 8.06 -12.23 5.94
CA ASP A 84 7.23 -13.16 6.70
C ASP A 84 5.75 -13.11 6.27
N GLY A 85 5.22 -11.92 5.99
CA GLY A 85 3.87 -11.75 5.45
C GLY A 85 3.69 -12.41 4.08
N ALA A 86 4.67 -12.25 3.19
CA ALA A 86 4.68 -12.94 1.90
C ALA A 86 4.74 -14.47 2.08
N LYS A 87 5.49 -14.97 3.07
CA LYS A 87 5.51 -16.40 3.38
C LYS A 87 4.15 -16.90 3.87
N ALA A 88 3.51 -16.21 4.80
CA ALA A 88 2.18 -16.57 5.30
C ALA A 88 1.12 -16.56 4.18
N ALA A 89 1.14 -15.55 3.30
CA ALA A 89 0.24 -15.49 2.16
C ALA A 89 0.49 -16.63 1.16
N ARG A 90 1.75 -17.03 0.95
CA ARG A 90 2.10 -18.18 0.11
C ARG A 90 1.58 -19.49 0.71
N GLU A 91 1.74 -19.70 2.02
CA GLU A 91 1.18 -20.84 2.73
C GLU A 91 -0.36 -20.87 2.57
N ALA A 92 -1.04 -19.73 2.66
CA ALA A 92 -2.48 -19.64 2.42
C ALA A 92 -2.88 -20.06 0.99
N ILE A 93 -2.10 -19.67 -0.02
CA ILE A 93 -2.31 -20.06 -1.43
C ILE A 93 -2.07 -21.57 -1.61
N GLU A 94 -1.11 -22.15 -0.92
CA GLU A 94 -0.85 -23.60 -0.96
C GLU A 94 -2.00 -24.41 -0.35
N VAL A 95 -2.61 -23.90 0.72
CA VAL A 95 -3.81 -24.49 1.34
C VAL A 95 -5.06 -24.28 0.47
N GLN A 96 -5.24 -23.08 -0.07
CA GLN A 96 -6.39 -22.70 -0.87
C GLN A 96 -6.00 -21.71 -1.99
N GLU A 97 -5.64 -22.24 -3.16
CA GLU A 97 -5.21 -21.42 -4.30
C GLU A 97 -6.29 -20.44 -4.76
N ARG A 98 -7.56 -20.81 -4.63
CA ARG A 98 -8.70 -19.96 -5.01
C ARG A 98 -9.04 -18.90 -3.94
N ASN A 99 -8.03 -18.30 -3.32
CA ASN A 99 -8.18 -17.23 -2.34
C ASN A 99 -7.59 -15.91 -2.88
N ALA A 100 -8.47 -15.00 -3.30
CA ALA A 100 -8.04 -13.74 -3.93
C ALA A 100 -7.23 -12.84 -2.98
N GLU A 101 -7.63 -12.79 -1.70
CA GLU A 101 -6.97 -11.96 -0.70
C GLU A 101 -5.54 -12.48 -0.45
N ALA A 102 -5.35 -13.80 -0.36
CA ALA A 102 -4.03 -14.40 -0.25
C ALA A 102 -3.11 -14.04 -1.43
N HIS A 103 -3.64 -14.09 -2.66
CA HIS A 103 -2.89 -13.64 -3.84
C HIS A 103 -2.53 -12.16 -3.79
N TYR A 104 -3.45 -11.28 -3.38
CA TYR A 104 -3.18 -9.86 -3.20
C TYR A 104 -2.13 -9.62 -2.10
N LEU A 105 -2.30 -10.19 -0.91
CA LEU A 105 -1.38 -10.01 0.22
C LEU A 105 0.02 -10.55 -0.07
N TYR A 106 0.11 -11.64 -0.85
CA TYR A 106 1.40 -12.13 -1.34
C TYR A 106 2.10 -11.05 -2.18
N ALA A 107 1.40 -10.47 -3.15
CA ALA A 107 1.94 -9.42 -4.00
C ALA A 107 2.26 -8.13 -3.22
N ALA A 108 1.40 -7.72 -2.29
CA ALA A 108 1.60 -6.54 -1.46
C ALA A 108 2.88 -6.64 -0.63
N ASN A 109 3.02 -7.74 0.12
CA ASN A 109 4.19 -7.98 0.95
C ASN A 109 5.48 -8.14 0.12
N LEU A 110 5.44 -8.91 -0.97
CA LEU A 110 6.59 -9.06 -1.86
C LEU A 110 7.03 -7.72 -2.47
N GLY A 111 6.07 -6.92 -2.95
CA GLY A 111 6.32 -5.61 -3.53
C GLY A 111 6.94 -4.64 -2.51
N SER A 112 6.39 -4.57 -1.30
CA SER A 112 6.91 -3.74 -0.22
C SER A 112 8.33 -4.14 0.18
N SER A 113 8.64 -5.44 0.29
CA SER A 113 10.01 -5.92 0.53
C SER A 113 10.96 -5.57 -0.63
N ALA A 114 10.51 -5.76 -1.87
CA ALA A 114 11.30 -5.46 -3.06
C ALA A 114 11.60 -3.96 -3.21
N GLN A 115 10.69 -3.08 -2.79
CA GLN A 115 10.92 -1.64 -2.75
C GLN A 115 12.03 -1.27 -1.76
N LEU A 116 12.08 -1.90 -0.57
CA LEU A 116 13.13 -1.64 0.42
C LEU A 116 14.52 -2.09 -0.03
N THR A 117 14.58 -3.13 -0.86
CA THR A 117 15.84 -3.69 -1.36
C THR A 117 16.28 -3.10 -2.71
N GLY A 118 15.47 -2.22 -3.31
CA GLY A 118 15.70 -1.69 -4.66
C GLY A 118 15.45 -2.71 -5.78
N LEU A 119 14.94 -3.90 -5.46
CA LEU A 119 14.67 -4.99 -6.40
C LEU A 119 13.29 -4.88 -7.07
N MET A 120 12.49 -3.86 -6.75
CA MET A 120 11.16 -3.67 -7.34
C MET A 120 11.19 -3.59 -8.87
N ALA A 121 12.25 -3.00 -9.44
CA ALA A 121 12.42 -2.90 -10.90
C ALA A 121 12.92 -4.19 -11.56
N SER A 122 13.18 -5.26 -10.80
CA SER A 122 13.56 -6.56 -11.36
C SER A 122 12.40 -7.13 -12.17
N ALA A 123 12.69 -7.57 -13.40
CA ALA A 123 11.70 -8.18 -14.28
C ALA A 123 11.00 -9.39 -13.64
N LEU A 124 11.73 -10.18 -12.86
CA LEU A 124 11.18 -11.34 -12.14
C LEU A 124 10.19 -10.91 -11.06
N THR A 125 10.53 -9.89 -10.27
CA THR A 125 9.63 -9.33 -9.25
C THR A 125 8.37 -8.80 -9.90
N VAL A 126 8.51 -7.99 -10.95
CA VAL A 126 7.36 -7.41 -11.68
C VAL A 126 6.46 -8.49 -12.25
N GLN A 127 7.03 -9.53 -12.86
CA GLN A 127 6.26 -10.65 -13.42
C GLN A 127 5.49 -11.40 -12.33
N GLU A 128 6.12 -11.67 -11.19
CA GLU A 128 5.49 -12.37 -10.06
C GLU A 128 4.36 -11.53 -9.46
N LEU A 129 4.56 -10.22 -9.29
CA LEU A 129 3.51 -9.30 -8.83
C LEU A 129 2.33 -9.28 -9.79
N LYS A 130 2.57 -9.10 -11.09
CA LYS A 130 1.52 -9.12 -12.12
C LYS A 130 0.72 -10.44 -12.07
N ARG A 131 1.40 -11.58 -11.99
CA ARG A 131 0.77 -12.91 -11.92
C ARG A 131 -0.19 -13.02 -10.74
N HIS A 132 0.23 -12.61 -9.54
CA HIS A 132 -0.60 -12.72 -8.35
C HIS A 132 -1.73 -11.70 -8.32
N VAL A 133 -1.49 -10.46 -8.76
CA VAL A 133 -2.53 -9.44 -8.88
C VAL A 133 -3.59 -9.84 -9.90
N ASP A 134 -3.19 -10.35 -11.07
CA ASP A 134 -4.12 -10.83 -12.09
C ASP A 134 -4.92 -12.03 -11.59
N ARG A 135 -4.30 -12.93 -10.82
CA ARG A 135 -5.00 -14.05 -10.20
C ARG A 135 -6.03 -13.59 -9.16
N ALA A 136 -5.67 -12.64 -8.30
CA ALA A 136 -6.60 -12.05 -7.33
C ALA A 136 -7.82 -11.42 -8.04
N LEU A 137 -7.59 -10.70 -9.14
CA LEU A 137 -8.67 -10.08 -9.93
C LEU A 137 -9.49 -11.08 -10.74
N ALA A 138 -8.90 -12.19 -11.18
CA ALA A 138 -9.64 -13.26 -11.84
C ALA A 138 -10.57 -13.99 -10.86
N LEU A 139 -10.14 -14.14 -9.61
CA LEU A 139 -10.96 -14.71 -8.54
C LEU A 139 -12.04 -13.70 -8.10
N HIS A 140 -11.64 -12.48 -7.74
CA HIS A 140 -12.53 -11.43 -7.24
C HIS A 140 -12.38 -10.13 -8.09
N PRO A 141 -13.19 -9.95 -9.16
CA PRO A 141 -13.02 -8.84 -10.11
C PRO A 141 -13.14 -7.42 -9.54
N ASN A 142 -13.80 -7.26 -8.40
CA ASN A 142 -14.00 -5.97 -7.71
C ASN A 142 -13.15 -5.86 -6.43
N HIS A 143 -12.07 -6.63 -6.33
CA HIS A 143 -11.13 -6.50 -5.21
C HIS A 143 -10.41 -5.16 -5.28
N ALA A 144 -10.81 -4.20 -4.44
CA ALA A 144 -10.36 -2.82 -4.53
C ALA A 144 -8.83 -2.67 -4.42
N ALA A 145 -8.20 -3.37 -3.47
CA ALA A 145 -6.75 -3.32 -3.27
C ALA A 145 -5.96 -3.95 -4.44
N ALA A 146 -6.39 -5.08 -4.98
CA ALA A 146 -5.77 -5.66 -6.17
C ALA A 146 -5.96 -4.79 -7.43
N LEU A 147 -7.12 -4.13 -7.59
CA LEU A 147 -7.36 -3.18 -8.68
C LEU A 147 -6.43 -1.98 -8.56
N HIS A 148 -6.27 -1.44 -7.35
CA HIS A 148 -5.34 -0.35 -7.06
C HIS A 148 -3.90 -0.74 -7.38
N MET A 149 -3.45 -1.89 -6.91
CA MET A 149 -2.11 -2.41 -7.19
C MET A 149 -1.86 -2.61 -8.69
N LYS A 150 -2.84 -3.15 -9.42
CA LYS A 150 -2.74 -3.27 -10.89
C LYS A 150 -2.59 -1.90 -11.54
N GLY A 151 -3.38 -0.92 -11.10
CA GLY A 151 -3.27 0.46 -11.56
C GLY A 151 -1.87 1.03 -11.35
N MET A 152 -1.31 0.88 -10.14
CA MET A 152 0.05 1.33 -9.84
C MET A 152 1.12 0.64 -10.68
N ILE A 153 1.04 -0.68 -10.86
CA ILE A 153 2.00 -1.44 -11.68
C ILE A 153 2.00 -0.89 -13.12
N LEU A 154 0.82 -0.61 -13.68
CA LEU A 154 0.70 -0.07 -15.03
C LEU A 154 1.19 1.39 -15.14
N GLU A 155 1.02 2.19 -14.09
CA GLU A 155 1.43 3.59 -14.05
C GLU A 155 2.95 3.79 -13.93
N GLU A 156 3.61 2.93 -13.15
CA GLU A 156 5.04 3.03 -12.82
C GLU A 156 5.95 2.37 -13.86
N LEU A 157 5.46 1.35 -14.57
CA LEU A 157 6.29 0.64 -15.54
C LEU A 157 6.43 1.43 -16.85
N PRO A 158 7.61 1.36 -17.50
CA PRO A 158 7.75 1.75 -18.89
C PRO A 158 6.83 0.92 -19.80
N TRP A 159 6.35 1.50 -20.90
CA TRP A 159 5.50 0.81 -21.88
C TRP A 159 6.14 -0.48 -22.43
N VAL A 160 7.47 -0.49 -22.62
CA VAL A 160 8.23 -1.68 -23.05
C VAL A 160 8.21 -2.83 -22.04
N LEU A 161 7.93 -2.56 -20.76
CA LEU A 161 7.76 -3.55 -19.69
C LEU A 161 6.28 -3.80 -19.36
N GLY A 162 5.38 -3.36 -20.25
CA GLY A 162 3.94 -3.50 -20.11
C GLY A 162 3.35 -2.51 -19.10
N GLY A 163 3.86 -1.28 -19.06
CA GLY A 163 3.15 -0.13 -18.51
C GLY A 163 2.06 0.35 -19.48
N ASP A 164 0.96 0.86 -18.92
CA ASP A 164 -0.18 1.38 -19.66
C ASP A 164 -0.85 2.48 -18.82
N ALA A 165 -0.56 3.73 -19.16
CA ALA A 165 -1.05 4.88 -18.42
C ALA A 165 -2.59 4.97 -18.46
N GLU A 166 -3.25 4.61 -19.55
CA GLU A 166 -4.72 4.67 -19.62
C GLU A 166 -5.37 3.48 -18.92
N GLY A 167 -4.76 2.30 -19.04
CA GLY A 167 -5.11 1.12 -18.24
C GLY A 167 -4.97 1.38 -16.74
N ALA A 168 -3.92 2.10 -16.32
CA ALA A 168 -3.70 2.49 -14.94
C ALA A 168 -4.87 3.30 -14.37
N LEU A 169 -5.29 4.37 -15.07
CA LEU A 169 -6.45 5.16 -14.69
C LEU A 169 -7.72 4.32 -14.62
N THR A 170 -7.92 3.43 -15.58
CA THR A 170 -9.08 2.53 -15.62
C THR A 170 -9.14 1.66 -14.37
N HIS A 171 -8.01 1.05 -13.98
CA HIS A 171 -7.94 0.20 -12.79
C HIS A 171 -8.07 0.99 -11.48
N LEU A 172 -7.45 2.18 -11.38
CA LEU A 172 -7.57 3.05 -10.21
C LEU A 172 -9.01 3.56 -10.01
N ARG A 173 -9.70 3.96 -11.09
CA ARG A 173 -11.13 4.32 -11.03
C ARG A 173 -11.99 3.16 -10.57
N ARG A 174 -11.72 1.95 -11.07
CA ARG A 174 -12.43 0.74 -10.63
C ARG A 174 -12.16 0.42 -9.15
N ALA A 175 -10.94 0.63 -8.66
CA ALA A 175 -10.61 0.44 -7.25
C ALA A 175 -11.43 1.39 -6.35
N VAL A 176 -11.51 2.67 -6.74
CA VAL A 176 -12.33 3.68 -6.04
C VAL A 176 -13.83 3.36 -6.13
N ALA A 177 -14.32 2.85 -7.26
CA ALA A 177 -15.71 2.44 -7.40
C ALA A 177 -16.04 1.22 -6.54
N ALA A 178 -15.13 0.25 -6.45
CA ALA A 178 -15.28 -0.96 -5.65
C ALA A 178 -15.24 -0.67 -4.14
N ASN A 179 -14.36 0.24 -3.72
CA ASN A 179 -14.34 0.74 -2.35
C ASN A 179 -14.17 2.27 -2.33
N PRO A 180 -15.29 3.03 -2.25
CA PRO A 180 -15.25 4.49 -2.17
C PRO A 180 -14.56 5.06 -0.94
N SER A 181 -14.29 4.23 0.08
CA SER A 181 -13.56 4.64 1.29
C SER A 181 -12.06 4.35 1.23
N TYR A 182 -11.59 3.69 0.17
CA TYR A 182 -10.20 3.27 0.07
C TYR A 182 -9.29 4.45 -0.28
N VAL A 183 -8.72 5.07 0.77
CA VAL A 183 -7.92 6.30 0.67
C VAL A 183 -6.72 6.12 -0.25
N HIS A 184 -6.05 4.96 -0.22
CA HIS A 184 -4.88 4.67 -1.06
C HIS A 184 -5.22 4.81 -2.56
N ALA A 185 -6.28 4.13 -3.01
CA ALA A 185 -6.69 4.20 -4.41
C ALA A 185 -7.11 5.61 -4.83
N ARG A 186 -7.81 6.36 -3.97
CA ARG A 186 -8.20 7.74 -4.27
C ARG A 186 -6.99 8.67 -4.38
N LEU A 187 -6.04 8.54 -3.47
CA LEU A 187 -4.86 9.40 -3.47
C LEU A 187 -3.99 9.15 -4.70
N ASP A 188 -3.77 7.88 -5.06
CA ASP A 188 -2.99 7.55 -6.25
C ASP A 188 -3.74 7.88 -7.54
N LEU A 189 -5.08 7.79 -7.56
CA LEU A 189 -5.89 8.31 -8.65
C LEU A 189 -5.75 9.83 -8.79
N ALA A 190 -5.74 10.57 -7.68
CA ALA A 190 -5.49 12.02 -7.70
C ALA A 190 -4.10 12.36 -8.26
N LYS A 191 -3.05 11.66 -7.81
CA LYS A 191 -1.68 11.81 -8.33
C LYS A 191 -1.60 11.50 -9.82
N ALA A 192 -2.26 10.43 -10.27
CA ALA A 192 -2.33 10.06 -11.68
C ALA A 192 -3.00 11.16 -12.52
N TYR A 193 -4.06 11.80 -12.02
CA TYR A 193 -4.68 12.95 -12.67
C TYR A 193 -3.76 14.18 -12.69
N MET A 194 -3.06 14.47 -11.59
CA MET A 194 -2.10 15.59 -11.54
C MET A 194 -0.97 15.42 -12.56
N LYS A 195 -0.41 14.20 -12.70
CA LYS A 195 0.61 13.89 -13.71
C LYS A 195 0.13 14.15 -15.15
N ARG A 196 -1.17 14.01 -15.38
CA ARG A 196 -1.84 14.28 -16.66
C ARG A 196 -2.38 15.72 -16.77
N LYS A 197 -2.08 16.58 -15.78
CA LYS A 197 -2.53 17.98 -15.69
C LYS A 197 -4.06 18.14 -15.61
N ASP A 198 -4.78 17.09 -15.21
CA ASP A 198 -6.21 17.16 -14.92
C ASP A 198 -6.43 17.58 -13.45
N SER A 199 -6.19 18.85 -13.17
CA SER A 199 -6.33 19.42 -11.83
C SER A 199 -7.78 19.41 -11.34
N ALA A 200 -8.77 19.34 -12.23
CA ALA A 200 -10.18 19.27 -11.85
C ALA A 200 -10.51 17.88 -11.28
N ALA A 201 -10.15 16.81 -11.99
CA ALA A 201 -10.35 15.45 -11.51
C ALA A 201 -9.50 15.14 -10.26
N ALA A 202 -8.26 15.63 -10.22
CA ALA A 202 -7.42 15.50 -9.02
C ALA A 202 -8.05 16.13 -7.78
N ARG A 203 -8.55 17.38 -7.88
CA ARG A 203 -9.22 18.07 -6.77
C ARG A 203 -10.43 17.28 -6.28
N LYS A 204 -11.25 16.75 -7.19
CA LYS A 204 -12.43 15.95 -6.82
C LYS A 204 -12.06 14.75 -5.94
N GLU A 205 -11.00 14.02 -6.28
CA GLU A 205 -10.57 12.86 -5.49
C GLU A 205 -9.97 13.27 -4.14
N LEU A 206 -9.18 14.35 -4.10
CA LEU A 206 -8.59 14.87 -2.87
C LEU A 206 -9.66 15.41 -1.91
N ASP A 207 -10.63 16.18 -2.42
CA ASP A 207 -11.74 16.69 -1.62
C ASP A 207 -12.59 15.54 -1.06
N ALA A 208 -12.75 14.43 -1.79
CA ALA A 208 -13.43 13.23 -1.28
C ALA A 208 -12.67 12.52 -0.15
N ILE A 209 -11.34 12.59 -0.12
CA ILE A 209 -10.53 12.11 1.02
C ILE A 209 -10.74 13.05 2.21
N LEU A 210 -10.65 14.36 1.98
CA LEU A 210 -10.69 15.39 3.03
C LEU A 210 -12.07 15.64 3.61
N SER A 211 -13.15 15.31 2.88
CA SER A 211 -14.52 15.41 3.38
C SER A 211 -14.81 14.44 4.52
N ARG A 212 -13.95 13.43 4.73
CA ARG A 212 -14.02 12.50 5.85
C ARG A 212 -13.02 12.96 6.91
N PRO A 213 -13.49 13.38 8.11
CA PRO A 213 -12.58 13.78 9.17
C PRO A 213 -11.68 12.61 9.56
N LEU A 214 -10.40 12.90 9.79
CA LEU A 214 -9.45 11.90 10.25
C LEU A 214 -9.89 11.37 11.63
N SER A 215 -10.13 10.06 11.72
CA SER A 215 -10.44 9.44 13.02
C SER A 215 -9.26 9.60 13.98
N ALA A 216 -9.53 9.83 15.27
CA ALA A 216 -8.51 9.82 16.32
C ALA A 216 -7.75 8.49 16.36
N THR A 217 -8.45 7.39 16.03
CA THR A 217 -7.93 6.02 15.96
C THR A 217 -7.43 5.62 14.56
N ALA A 218 -7.31 6.56 13.62
CA ALA A 218 -6.77 6.25 12.30
C ALA A 218 -5.35 5.69 12.41
N SER A 219 -5.08 4.62 11.65
CA SER A 219 -3.73 4.05 11.55
C SER A 219 -2.72 5.11 11.11
N ALA A 220 -1.45 4.91 11.48
CA ALA A 220 -0.37 5.81 11.06
C ALA A 220 -0.31 5.96 9.53
N GLY A 221 -0.57 4.88 8.79
CA GLY A 221 -0.71 4.91 7.33
C GLY A 221 -1.83 5.85 6.87
N ASN A 222 -3.07 5.63 7.35
CA ASN A 222 -4.23 6.45 6.98
C ASN A 222 -4.04 7.95 7.30
N ARG A 223 -3.41 8.25 8.44
CA ARG A 223 -3.06 9.63 8.83
C ARG A 223 -2.10 10.25 7.82
N ARG A 224 -1.02 9.56 7.44
CA ARG A 224 -0.05 10.05 6.46
C ARG A 224 -0.69 10.32 5.10
N TYR A 225 -1.57 9.44 4.63
CA TYR A 225 -2.28 9.62 3.36
C TYR A 225 -3.24 10.81 3.39
N TRP A 226 -3.96 11.00 4.49
CA TRP A 226 -4.84 12.15 4.65
C TRP A 226 -4.05 13.47 4.65
N GLU A 227 -2.94 13.53 5.38
CA GLU A 227 -2.06 14.70 5.39
C GLU A 227 -1.45 14.97 4.01
N GLU A 228 -1.06 13.92 3.28
CA GLU A 228 -0.57 14.04 1.91
C GLU A 228 -1.67 14.58 0.98
N ALA A 229 -2.89 14.08 1.09
CA ALA A 229 -4.03 14.58 0.33
C ALA A 229 -4.25 16.09 0.59
N GLN A 230 -4.14 16.52 1.86
CA GLN A 230 -4.26 17.93 2.23
C GLN A 230 -3.15 18.78 1.59
N ARG A 231 -1.89 18.33 1.62
CA ARG A 231 -0.78 19.02 0.98
C ARG A 231 -0.99 19.18 -0.53
N LEU A 232 -1.35 18.10 -1.22
CA LEU A 232 -1.60 18.11 -2.66
C LEU A 232 -2.77 19.02 -3.03
N ARG A 233 -3.85 18.99 -2.23
CA ARG A 233 -5.02 19.85 -2.45
C ARG A 233 -4.67 21.33 -2.34
N ASN A 234 -3.85 21.70 -1.35
CA ASN A 234 -3.40 23.08 -1.17
C ASN A 234 -2.45 23.53 -2.31
N ALA A 235 -1.61 22.62 -2.82
CA ALA A 235 -0.74 22.91 -3.96
C ALA A 235 -1.55 23.25 -5.24
N LEU A 236 -2.69 22.58 -5.45
CA LEU A 236 -3.58 22.84 -6.59
C LEU A 236 -4.40 24.13 -6.48
N THR A 237 -4.47 24.76 -5.30
CA THR A 237 -5.13 26.07 -5.11
C THR A 237 -4.19 27.26 -5.33
N GLY A 238 -2.87 27.02 -5.32
CA GLY A 238 -1.86 28.07 -5.51
C GLY A 238 -1.29 28.18 -6.93
N SER A 239 -1.75 27.34 -7.86
CA SER A 239 -1.32 27.29 -9.28
C SER A 239 -2.37 27.90 -10.20
#